data_AF-A0A0N4YBT3-F1
#
_entry.id   AF-A0A0N4YBT3-F1
#
_cell.length_a   1.000
_cell.length_b   1.000
_cell.length_c   1.000
_cell.angle_alpha   90.00
_cell.angle_beta   90.00
_cell.angle_gamma   90.00
#
_symmetry.space_group_name_H-M   'P 1'
#
loop_
_entity.id
_entity.type
_entity.pdbx_description
1 polymer ?
#
loop_
_entity_poly.entity_id
_entity_poly.type
_entity_poly.pdbx_seq_one_letter_code
_entity_poly.pdbx_strand_id
1 'polypeptide(L)'
;MVIQQHPQIAIVTVVNAATDLYKTALQSVKCYAYQNDYAFLLVNSTNYKALCPHRDFFFQRHCITAHVLANNNYSWILFLDSDIGVVNENRTIEEYIRRDADIIFYDRFYNFEIMAGAYLAKKLPFAIDFLHGWANFVKRLSMKFSGTDNGAIHVSE
;
A
#
# COMPACT_ATOMS: atom_id res chain seq x y z
N MET A 1 -3.10 -30.03 16.31
CA MET A 1 -1.88 -29.36 15.81
C MET A 1 -2.32 -28.36 14.74
N VAL A 2 -2.48 -27.09 15.10
CA VAL A 2 -2.79 -26.06 14.12
C VAL A 2 -1.48 -25.73 13.43
N ILE A 3 -1.33 -26.11 12.16
CA ILE A 3 -0.22 -25.63 11.34
C ILE A 3 -0.46 -24.13 11.18
N GLN A 4 0.29 -23.32 11.93
CA GLN A 4 0.26 -21.88 11.79
C GLN A 4 0.97 -21.57 10.46
N GLN A 5 0.19 -21.50 9.37
CA GLN A 5 0.73 -21.15 8.06
C GLN A 5 1.36 -19.75 8.15
N HIS A 6 2.61 -19.63 7.72
CA HIS A 6 3.25 -18.33 7.57
C HIS A 6 2.44 -17.50 6.57
N PRO A 7 2.07 -16.25 6.91
CA PRO A 7 1.31 -15.42 6.00
C PRO A 7 2.12 -15.18 4.72
N GLN A 8 1.51 -15.37 3.55
CA GLN A 8 2.17 -15.02 2.30
C GLN A 8 2.08 -13.49 2.12
N ILE A 9 3.21 -12.79 2.27
CA ILE A 9 3.26 -11.32 2.24
C ILE A 9 3.86 -10.85 0.90
N ALA A 10 3.24 -9.82 0.32
CA ALA A 10 3.84 -9.05 -0.77
C ALA A 10 4.05 -7.59 -0.36
N ILE A 11 5.18 -7.02 -0.74
CA ILE A 11 5.43 -5.58 -0.70
C ILE A 11 5.10 -5.02 -2.09
N VAL A 12 4.19 -4.05 -2.15
CA VAL A 12 3.73 -3.43 -3.39
C VAL A 12 4.12 -1.96 -3.41
N THR A 13 4.79 -1.57 -4.49
CA THR A 13 5.09 -0.16 -4.78
C THR A 13 4.58 0.19 -6.16
N VAL A 14 3.78 1.25 -6.27
CA VAL A 14 3.19 1.72 -7.52
C VAL A 14 3.95 2.94 -8.02
N VAL A 15 4.30 2.99 -9.32
CA VAL A 15 5.09 4.06 -9.94
C VAL A 15 4.49 4.51 -11.28
N ASN A 16 4.70 5.77 -11.67
CA ASN A 16 4.11 6.33 -12.90
C ASN A 16 5.03 6.24 -14.14
N ALA A 17 6.35 6.40 -14.01
CA ALA A 17 7.30 6.15 -15.12
C ALA A 17 8.78 6.21 -14.68
N ALA A 18 9.19 7.27 -13.99
CA ALA A 18 10.59 7.48 -13.61
C ALA A 18 10.86 6.90 -12.22
N THR A 19 11.78 5.94 -12.13
CA THR A 19 12.18 5.29 -10.86
C THR A 19 13.60 5.65 -10.42
N ASP A 20 14.36 6.35 -11.26
CA ASP A 20 15.80 6.61 -11.01
C ASP A 20 16.05 7.43 -9.74
N LEU A 21 15.18 8.40 -9.43
CA LEU A 21 15.25 9.20 -8.21
C LEU A 21 15.03 8.38 -6.94
N TYR A 22 14.37 7.23 -7.06
CA TYR A 22 13.96 6.37 -5.95
C TYR A 22 14.75 5.06 -5.88
N LYS A 23 15.82 4.95 -6.69
CA LYS A 23 16.59 3.71 -6.85
C LYS A 23 17.08 3.15 -5.51
N THR A 24 17.63 3.99 -4.63
CA THR A 24 18.15 3.54 -3.34
C THR A 24 17.04 2.97 -2.44
N ALA A 25 15.93 3.69 -2.33
CA ALA A 25 14.76 3.24 -1.57
C ALA A 25 14.21 1.92 -2.12
N LEU A 26 13.92 1.86 -3.42
CA LEU A 26 13.42 0.66 -4.09
C LEU A 26 14.35 -0.54 -3.95
N GLN A 27 15.68 -0.35 -4.08
CA GLN A 27 16.64 -1.43 -3.89
C GLN A 27 16.67 -1.93 -2.45
N SER A 28 16.60 -1.03 -1.46
CA SER A 28 16.55 -1.44 -0.05
C SER A 28 15.33 -2.33 0.23
N VAL A 29 14.15 -1.95 -0.28
CA VAL A 29 12.91 -2.72 -0.13
C VAL A 29 13.00 -4.06 -0.86
N LYS A 30 13.55 -4.07 -2.09
CA LYS A 30 13.76 -5.30 -2.86
C LYS A 30 14.68 -6.29 -2.14
N CYS A 31 15.80 -5.81 -1.59
CA CYS A 31 16.74 -6.65 -0.82
C CYS A 31 16.10 -7.18 0.46
N TYR A 32 15.36 -6.35 1.18
CA TYR A 32 14.64 -6.75 2.37
C TYR A 32 13.58 -7.82 2.08
N ALA A 33 12.81 -7.65 0.99
CA ALA A 33 11.85 -8.65 0.55
C ALA A 33 12.53 -9.98 0.21
N TYR A 34 13.66 -9.93 -0.51
CA TYR A 34 14.44 -11.13 -0.85
C TYR A 34 14.97 -11.84 0.40
N GLN A 35 15.49 -11.10 1.37
CA GLN A 35 16.02 -11.67 2.62
C GLN A 35 14.95 -12.41 3.44
N ASN A 36 13.71 -11.93 3.42
CA ASN A 36 12.62 -12.43 4.27
C ASN A 36 11.59 -13.28 3.50
N ASP A 37 11.90 -13.69 2.26
CA ASP A 37 11.00 -14.48 1.40
C ASP A 37 9.63 -13.82 1.15
N TYR A 38 9.62 -12.49 1.03
CA TYR A 38 8.45 -11.73 0.59
C TYR A 38 8.47 -11.51 -0.92
N ALA A 39 7.29 -11.47 -1.54
CA ALA A 39 7.20 -10.99 -2.92
C ALA A 39 7.41 -9.47 -2.96
N PHE A 40 8.17 -8.97 -3.93
CA PHE A 40 8.28 -7.53 -4.21
C PHE A 40 7.68 -7.21 -5.58
N LEU A 41 6.65 -6.37 -5.60
CA LEU A 41 5.90 -6.01 -6.80
C LEU A 41 6.08 -4.51 -7.07
N LEU A 42 6.92 -4.19 -8.05
CA LEU A 42 7.04 -2.85 -8.60
C LEU A 42 6.05 -2.70 -9.76
N VAL A 43 4.97 -1.96 -9.54
CA VAL A 43 3.83 -1.90 -10.45
C VAL A 43 3.78 -0.56 -11.18
N ASN A 44 3.75 -0.58 -12.51
CA ASN A 44 3.56 0.65 -13.30
C ASN A 44 2.07 1.00 -13.39
N SER A 45 1.68 2.18 -12.90
CA SER A 45 0.29 2.65 -12.87
C SER A 45 -0.34 2.82 -14.25
N THR A 46 0.47 3.01 -15.29
CA THR A 46 -0.01 3.14 -16.67
C THR A 46 -0.63 1.83 -17.17
N ASN A 47 -0.09 0.69 -16.76
CA ASN A 47 -0.60 -0.64 -17.14
C ASN A 47 -2.00 -0.94 -16.56
N TYR A 48 -2.42 -0.16 -15.56
CA TYR A 48 -3.70 -0.33 -14.88
C TYR A 48 -4.73 0.73 -15.26
N LYS A 49 -4.46 1.61 -16.23
CA LYS A 49 -5.39 2.72 -16.56
C LYS A 49 -6.80 2.25 -16.98
N ALA A 50 -6.92 1.08 -17.59
CA ALA A 50 -8.23 0.51 -17.94
C ALA A 50 -9.02 0.04 -16.71
N LEU A 51 -8.35 -0.49 -15.69
CA LEU A 51 -8.97 -1.01 -14.46
C LEU A 51 -9.15 0.09 -13.40
N CYS A 52 -8.15 0.95 -13.26
CA CYS A 52 -8.09 2.07 -12.33
C CYS A 52 -7.98 3.39 -13.11
N PRO A 53 -9.10 3.94 -13.60
CA PRO A 53 -9.13 5.13 -14.46
C PRO A 53 -8.98 6.45 -13.67
N HIS A 54 -8.55 6.39 -12.40
CA HIS A 54 -8.33 7.57 -11.57
C HIS A 54 -7.27 8.47 -12.22
N ARG A 55 -7.61 9.76 -12.37
CA ARG A 55 -6.71 10.76 -12.96
C ARG A 55 -5.57 11.11 -11.99
N ASP A 56 -5.92 11.26 -10.72
CA ASP A 56 -4.97 11.48 -9.65
C ASP A 56 -4.23 10.17 -9.33
N PHE A 57 -2.91 10.19 -9.48
CA PHE A 57 -2.02 9.06 -9.22
C PHE A 57 -2.12 8.59 -7.76
N PHE A 58 -2.25 9.52 -6.81
CA PHE A 58 -2.32 9.22 -5.40
C PHE A 58 -3.57 8.42 -5.04
N PHE A 59 -4.70 8.68 -5.71
CA PHE A 59 -5.88 7.82 -5.58
C PHE A 59 -5.77 6.52 -6.40
N GLN A 60 -5.15 6.59 -7.58
CA GLN A 60 -5.02 5.44 -8.48
C GLN A 60 -4.27 4.27 -7.82
N ARG A 61 -3.21 4.54 -7.05
CA ARG A 61 -2.38 3.52 -6.41
C ARG A 61 -3.15 2.63 -5.43
N HIS A 62 -4.16 3.16 -4.73
CA HIS A 62 -5.01 2.38 -3.83
C HIS A 62 -5.93 1.41 -4.61
N CYS A 63 -6.48 1.85 -5.74
CA CYS A 63 -7.24 0.97 -6.65
C CYS A 63 -6.35 -0.16 -7.19
N ILE A 64 -5.12 0.17 -7.62
CA ILE A 64 -4.17 -0.82 -8.13
C ILE A 64 -3.83 -1.84 -7.04
N THR A 65 -3.54 -1.36 -5.83
CA THR A 65 -3.23 -2.21 -4.67
C THR A 65 -4.40 -3.15 -4.34
N ALA A 66 -5.64 -2.65 -4.40
CA ALA A 66 -6.83 -3.48 -4.23
C ALA A 66 -6.93 -4.60 -5.26
N HIS A 67 -6.65 -4.31 -6.55
CA HIS A 67 -6.62 -5.34 -7.59
C HIS A 67 -5.49 -6.35 -7.40
N VAL A 68 -4.29 -5.90 -7.00
CA VAL A 68 -3.18 -6.81 -6.71
C VAL A 68 -3.54 -7.73 -5.54
N LEU A 69 -4.14 -7.19 -4.47
CA LEU A 69 -4.59 -7.97 -3.32
C LEU A 69 -5.64 -9.01 -3.69
N ALA A 70 -6.65 -8.62 -4.47
CA ALA A 70 -7.76 -9.48 -4.86
C ALA A 70 -7.31 -10.65 -5.76
N ASN A 71 -6.42 -10.38 -6.73
CA ASN A 71 -6.11 -11.31 -7.82
C ASN A 71 -4.83 -12.15 -7.61
N ASN A 72 -4.19 -12.07 -6.44
CA ASN A 72 -3.01 -12.88 -6.10
C ASN A 72 -3.24 -13.69 -4.83
N ASN A 73 -2.37 -14.66 -4.53
CA ASN A 73 -2.52 -15.56 -3.39
C ASN A 73 -1.95 -15.03 -2.05
N TYR A 74 -1.56 -13.76 -2.01
CA TYR A 74 -1.05 -13.13 -0.79
C TYR A 74 -2.14 -13.02 0.28
N SER A 75 -1.76 -13.32 1.52
CA SER A 75 -2.62 -13.11 2.69
C SER A 75 -2.59 -11.65 3.16
N TRP A 76 -1.48 -10.96 2.92
CA TRP A 76 -1.26 -9.56 3.27
C TRP A 76 -0.46 -8.85 2.18
N ILE A 77 -0.75 -7.56 2.00
CA ILE A 77 0.10 -6.64 1.25
C ILE A 77 0.59 -5.54 2.18
N LEU A 78 1.89 -5.25 2.13
CA LEU A 78 2.48 -4.00 2.59
C LEU A 78 2.58 -3.07 1.38
N PHE A 79 1.74 -2.04 1.32
CA PHE A 79 1.89 -0.98 0.34
C PHE A 79 2.96 0.00 0.82
N LEU A 80 3.88 0.41 -0.06
CA LEU A 80 4.89 1.45 0.18
C LEU A 80 5.02 2.38 -1.02
N ASP A 81 5.06 3.69 -0.77
CA ASP A 81 5.51 4.67 -1.75
C ASP A 81 6.97 4.47 -2.18
N SER A 82 7.31 4.92 -3.38
CA SER A 82 8.62 4.64 -3.98
C SER A 82 9.79 5.27 -3.25
N ASP A 83 9.54 6.34 -2.50
CA ASP A 83 10.54 7.05 -1.70
C ASP A 83 10.73 6.48 -0.28
N ILE A 84 10.05 5.38 0.06
CA ILE A 84 10.21 4.69 1.35
C ILE A 84 11.23 3.55 1.21
N GLY A 85 12.24 3.57 2.09
CA GLY A 85 13.28 2.55 2.18
C GLY A 85 13.31 1.83 3.53
N VAL A 86 14.02 0.70 3.56
CA VAL A 86 14.21 -0.09 4.79
C VAL A 86 15.43 0.43 5.54
N VAL A 87 15.24 0.72 6.84
CA VAL A 87 16.29 1.21 7.75
C VAL A 87 16.78 0.13 8.71
N ASN A 88 15.90 -0.78 9.14
CA ASN A 88 16.23 -1.88 10.03
C ASN A 88 15.72 -3.20 9.45
N GLU A 89 16.61 -3.91 8.76
CA GLU A 89 16.35 -5.17 8.08
C GLU A 89 16.21 -6.37 9.02
N ASN A 90 16.57 -6.21 10.30
CA ASN A 90 16.48 -7.27 11.31
C ASN A 90 15.07 -7.41 11.90
N ARG A 91 14.14 -6.50 11.56
CA ARG A 91 12.72 -6.57 11.97
C ARG A 91 11.88 -7.09 10.82
N THR A 92 10.89 -7.93 11.10
CA THR A 92 10.04 -8.53 10.06
C THR A 92 8.66 -7.86 9.98
N ILE A 93 7.96 -7.99 8.85
CA ILE A 93 6.64 -7.38 8.65
C ILE A 93 5.61 -7.98 9.62
N GLU A 94 5.74 -9.26 9.95
CA GLU A 94 4.84 -9.98 10.85
C GLU A 94 4.76 -9.36 12.25
N GLU A 95 5.83 -8.71 12.71
CA GLU A 95 5.85 -8.00 14.00
C GLU A 95 4.84 -6.85 14.06
N TYR A 96 4.47 -6.31 12.90
CA TYR A 96 3.51 -5.21 12.77
C TYR A 96 2.10 -5.68 12.38
N ILE A 97 1.90 -6.98 12.14
CA ILE A 97 0.59 -7.53 11.80
C ILE A 97 -0.27 -7.70 13.05
N ARG A 98 -1.41 -7.01 13.04
CA ARG A 98 -2.50 -7.19 14.00
C ARG A 98 -3.57 -8.13 13.43
N ARG A 99 -3.81 -9.26 14.11
CA ARG A 99 -4.75 -10.30 13.63
C ARG A 99 -6.21 -9.87 13.67
N ASP A 100 -6.53 -8.92 14.53
CA ASP A 100 -7.83 -8.29 14.75
C ASP A 100 -8.10 -7.11 13.81
N ALA A 101 -7.18 -6.82 12.89
CA ALA A 101 -7.31 -5.74 11.91
C ALA A 101 -7.34 -6.29 10.48
N ASP A 102 -8.10 -5.62 9.62
CA ASP A 102 -8.16 -5.90 8.19
C ASP A 102 -7.27 -4.93 7.39
N ILE A 103 -7.08 -3.72 7.91
CA ILE A 103 -6.14 -2.72 7.41
C ILE A 103 -5.44 -2.09 8.61
N ILE A 104 -4.14 -1.83 8.47
CA ILE A 104 -3.31 -1.22 9.51
C ILE A 104 -2.60 -0.01 8.92
N PHE A 105 -2.90 1.14 9.49
CA PHE A 105 -2.21 2.40 9.24
C PHE A 105 -1.32 2.77 10.43
N TYR A 106 -0.57 3.86 10.29
CA TYR A 106 0.17 4.48 11.37
C TYR A 106 0.17 6.00 11.22
N ASP A 107 0.37 6.68 12.35
CA ASP A 107 0.50 8.13 12.40
C ASP A 107 1.93 8.57 12.07
N ARG A 108 2.06 9.63 11.29
CA ARG A 108 3.33 10.32 11.09
C ARG A 108 3.79 10.96 12.41
N PHE A 109 5.03 10.72 12.80
CA PHE A 109 5.58 11.17 14.08
C PHE A 109 5.60 12.70 14.26
N TYR A 110 5.57 13.49 13.18
CA TYR A 110 5.75 14.95 13.23
C TYR A 110 4.45 15.76 13.14
N ASN A 111 3.34 15.17 12.69
CA ASN A 111 2.05 15.87 12.57
C ASN A 111 0.83 15.01 12.95
N PHE A 112 1.03 13.80 13.48
CA PHE A 112 -0.04 12.87 13.92
C PHE A 112 -1.09 12.56 12.85
N GLU A 113 -0.72 12.72 11.59
CA GLU A 113 -1.57 12.42 10.45
C GLU A 113 -1.37 10.95 10.05
N ILE A 114 -2.46 10.23 9.82
CA ILE A 114 -2.43 8.91 9.17
C ILE A 114 -1.65 9.02 7.85
N MET A 115 -0.62 8.18 7.70
CA MET A 115 0.21 8.14 6.50
C MET A 115 -0.44 7.30 5.39
N ALA A 116 -0.77 7.91 4.26
CA ALA A 116 -1.35 7.21 3.12
C ALA A 116 -0.32 6.49 2.24
N GLY A 117 0.96 6.87 2.36
CA GLY A 117 2.04 6.27 1.58
C GLY A 117 2.52 4.92 2.09
N ALA A 118 1.99 4.39 3.19
CA ALA A 118 2.31 3.06 3.68
C ALA A 118 1.22 2.47 4.58
N TYR A 119 0.82 1.22 4.30
CA TYR A 119 -0.17 0.49 5.11
C TYR A 119 -0.09 -1.02 4.86
N LEU A 120 -0.55 -1.80 5.83
CA LEU A 120 -0.80 -3.23 5.67
C LEU A 120 -2.28 -3.46 5.35
N ALA A 121 -2.56 -4.26 4.33
CA ALA A 121 -3.92 -4.67 3.97
C ALA A 121 -4.01 -6.20 3.92
N LYS A 122 -4.95 -6.75 4.68
CA LYS A 122 -5.24 -8.19 4.72
C LYS A 122 -6.13 -8.56 3.55
N LYS A 123 -5.94 -9.73 2.95
CA LYS A 123 -6.82 -10.22 1.89
C LYS A 123 -8.19 -10.61 2.44
N LEU A 124 -9.05 -9.62 2.61
CA LEU A 124 -10.45 -9.75 3.01
C LEU A 124 -11.32 -8.79 2.19
N PRO A 125 -12.61 -9.12 1.98
CA PRO A 125 -13.53 -8.27 1.23
C PRO A 125 -13.54 -6.82 1.75
N PHE A 126 -13.60 -6.64 3.07
CA PHE A 126 -13.60 -5.32 3.70
C PHE A 126 -12.38 -4.47 3.29
N ALA A 127 -11.16 -5.02 3.38
CA ALA A 127 -9.95 -4.27 3.04
C ALA A 127 -9.89 -3.91 1.55
N ILE A 128 -10.30 -4.83 0.68
CA ILE A 128 -10.36 -4.60 -0.77
C ILE A 128 -11.37 -3.51 -1.11
N ASP A 129 -12.57 -3.59 -0.52
CA ASP A 129 -13.64 -2.61 -0.71
C ASP A 129 -13.27 -1.24 -0.16
N PHE A 130 -12.60 -1.20 1.01
CA PHE A 130 -12.08 0.03 1.58
C PHE A 130 -11.10 0.72 0.62
N LEU A 131 -10.11 -0.01 0.09
CA LEU A 131 -9.12 0.56 -0.82
C LEU A 131 -9.76 1.06 -2.13
N HIS A 132 -10.75 0.34 -2.66
CA HIS A 132 -11.54 0.82 -3.80
C HIS A 132 -12.38 2.05 -3.45
N GLY A 133 -12.99 2.09 -2.27
CA GLY A 133 -13.76 3.21 -1.77
C GLY A 133 -12.91 4.46 -1.61
N TRP A 134 -11.75 4.33 -0.97
CA TRP A 134 -10.78 5.39 -0.79
C TRP A 134 -10.27 5.93 -2.13
N ALA A 135 -9.89 5.05 -3.07
CA ALA A 135 -9.54 5.45 -4.43
C ALA A 135 -10.67 6.23 -5.12
N ASN A 136 -11.92 5.76 -4.99
CA ASN A 136 -13.09 6.41 -5.58
C ASN A 136 -13.50 7.71 -4.88
N PHE A 137 -12.98 7.99 -3.69
CA PHE A 137 -13.32 9.19 -2.92
C PHE A 137 -12.93 10.48 -3.65
N VAL A 138 -11.94 10.41 -4.57
CA VAL A 138 -11.59 11.51 -5.48
C VAL A 138 -12.80 12.12 -6.21
N LYS A 139 -13.84 11.32 -6.50
CA LYS A 139 -15.06 11.77 -7.18
C LYS A 139 -15.96 12.65 -6.31
N ARG A 140 -15.76 12.62 -4.99
CA ARG A 140 -16.52 13.38 -3.99
C ARG A 140 -15.78 14.64 -3.53
N LEU A 141 -14.52 14.80 -3.90
CA LEU A 141 -13.72 15.94 -3.51
C LEU A 141 -14.18 17.20 -4.24
N SER A 142 -14.39 18.26 -3.47
CA SER A 142 -14.55 19.61 -4.03
C SER A 142 -13.19 20.14 -4.53
N MET A 143 -13.20 21.09 -5.45
CA MET A 143 -11.96 21.74 -5.94
C MET A 143 -11.12 22.40 -4.84
N LYS A 144 -11.70 22.68 -3.66
CA LYS A 144 -11.00 23.30 -2.52
C LYS A 144 -10.37 22.28 -1.57
N PHE A 145 -10.47 20.99 -1.88
CA PHE A 145 -9.92 19.94 -1.04
C PHE A 145 -8.39 19.92 -1.11
N SER A 146 -7.75 19.86 0.06
CA SER A 146 -6.30 19.83 0.23
C SER A 146 -5.86 18.44 0.71
N GLY A 147 -4.66 18.01 0.30
CA GLY A 147 -4.03 16.79 0.83
C GLY A 147 -4.32 15.48 0.10
N THR A 148 -5.02 15.52 -1.05
CA THR A 148 -5.24 14.35 -1.94
C THR A 148 -5.81 13.12 -1.21
N ASP A 149 -5.30 11.93 -1.49
CA ASP A 149 -5.61 10.69 -0.79
C ASP A 149 -5.34 10.76 0.72
N ASN A 150 -4.23 11.39 1.13
CA ASN A 150 -3.84 11.51 2.53
C ASN A 150 -4.88 12.30 3.31
N GLY A 151 -5.30 13.47 2.81
CA GLY A 151 -6.41 14.22 3.39
C GLY A 151 -7.73 13.44 3.34
N ALA A 152 -7.97 12.68 2.27
CA ALA A 152 -9.25 11.98 2.09
C ALA A 152 -9.49 10.90 3.16
N ILE A 153 -8.44 10.24 3.64
CA ILE A 153 -8.58 9.20 4.68
C ILE A 153 -9.07 9.79 6.01
N HIS A 154 -8.78 11.07 6.27
CA HIS A 154 -9.20 11.79 7.48
C HIS A 154 -10.65 12.28 7.43
N VAL A 155 -11.27 12.30 6.25
CA VAL A 155 -12.69 12.68 6.09
C VAL A 155 -13.59 11.45 6.06
N SER A 156 -12.99 10.25 5.93
CA SER A 156 -13.73 8.99 5.92
C SER A 156 -13.96 8.37 7.30
N GLU A 157 -13.66 9.08 8.39
CA GLU A 157 -14.02 8.72 9.76
C GLU A 157 -15.33 9.40 10.23
#